data_AF-A0A7G6E8K4-F1
#
_entry.id   AF-A0A7G6E8K4-F1
#
_cell.length_a   1.000
_cell.length_b   1.000
_cell.length_c   1.000
_cell.angle_alpha   90.00
_cell.angle_beta   90.00
_cell.angle_gamma   90.00
#
_symmetry.space_group_name_H-M   'P 1'
#
loop_
_entity.id
_entity.type
_entity.pdbx_description
1 polymer ?
#
loop_
_entity_poly.entity_id
_entity_poly.type
_entity_poly.pdbx_seq_one_letter_code
_entity_poly.pdbx_strand_id
1 'polypeptide(L)'
;MIIDQELPKVLIDQRQCFSEAGLKSPQELSDEYAQLGRKLVLEGTARRAEEGDRLGRIEDPIPFRTLIADMAEENAWPVIDFNIDFIPKSRPKIEVTGYLKIDWRLGGAVTEYKPRKAITQYQPGKVEIYLRQRGQIQISVIDEKA
;
A
#
# COMPACT_ATOMS: atom_id res chain seq x y z
N MET A 1 21.83 1.95 16.58
CA MET A 1 20.61 1.76 15.78
C MET A 1 19.75 2.98 16.00
N ILE A 2 19.33 3.67 14.94
CA ILE A 2 18.42 4.81 15.03
C ILE A 2 17.13 4.37 14.31
N ILE A 3 16.00 4.50 15.00
CA ILE A 3 14.68 4.17 14.47
C ILE A 3 13.92 5.49 14.42
N ASP A 4 13.46 5.82 13.23
CA ASP A 4 12.59 6.96 12.96
C ASP A 4 11.30 6.42 12.35
N GLN A 5 10.15 6.76 12.93
CA GLN A 5 8.89 6.16 12.53
C GLN A 5 7.71 7.11 12.74
N GLU A 6 6.73 6.98 11.85
CA GLU A 6 5.39 7.53 12.02
C GLU A 6 4.37 6.40 11.99
N LEU A 7 3.53 6.33 13.03
CA LEU A 7 2.47 5.33 13.12
C LEU A 7 1.49 5.46 11.96
N PRO A 8 0.95 4.32 11.45
CA PRO A 8 -0.01 4.34 10.37
C PRO A 8 -1.27 5.11 10.78
N LYS A 9 -1.69 6.04 9.93
CA LYS A 9 -2.94 6.79 10.02
C LYS A 9 -3.77 6.50 8.78
N VAL A 10 -5.07 6.34 8.97
CA VAL A 10 -6.04 6.17 7.89
C VAL A 10 -6.79 7.47 7.73
N LEU A 11 -6.64 8.10 6.57
CA LEU A 11 -7.35 9.30 6.18
C LEU A 11 -8.51 8.88 5.27
N ILE A 12 -9.73 9.23 5.65
CA ILE A 12 -10.95 8.89 4.90
C ILE A 12 -11.66 10.19 4.49
N ASP A 13 -11.65 10.49 3.20
CA ASP A 13 -12.42 11.60 2.63
C ASP A 13 -13.77 11.09 2.13
N GLN A 14 -14.84 11.53 2.81
CA GLN A 14 -16.24 11.15 2.53
C GLN A 14 -17.06 12.29 1.94
N ARG A 15 -16.44 13.42 1.55
CA ARG A 15 -17.17 14.61 1.08
C ARG A 15 -18.12 14.29 -0.07
N GLN A 16 -17.66 13.51 -1.05
CA GLN A 16 -18.47 13.11 -2.20
C GLN A 16 -19.63 12.19 -1.81
N CYS A 17 -19.39 11.20 -0.94
CA CYS A 17 -20.44 10.28 -0.47
C CYS A 17 -21.53 11.02 0.30
N PHE A 18 -21.16 11.97 1.15
CA PHE A 18 -22.11 12.81 1.87
C PHE A 18 -22.86 13.75 0.93
N SER A 19 -22.17 14.34 -0.05
CA SER A 19 -22.80 15.17 -1.08
C SER A 19 -23.90 14.39 -1.81
N GLU A 20 -23.64 13.14 -2.21
CA GLU A 20 -24.63 12.25 -2.84
C GLU A 20 -25.78 11.84 -1.90
N ALA A 21 -25.51 11.75 -0.59
CA ALA A 21 -26.52 11.49 0.44
C ALA A 21 -27.38 12.72 0.81
N GLY A 22 -27.23 13.83 0.08
CA GLY A 22 -27.96 15.07 0.35
C GLY A 22 -27.32 15.96 1.42
N LEU A 23 -26.14 15.62 1.91
CA LEU A 23 -25.35 16.40 2.86
C LEU A 23 -24.31 17.26 2.10
N LYS A 24 -24.79 18.00 1.09
CA LYS A 24 -23.98 18.91 0.27
C LYS A 24 -23.59 20.14 1.07
N SER A 25 -22.43 20.73 0.73
CA SER A 25 -22.10 22.05 1.26
C SER A 25 -23.04 23.12 0.67
N PRO A 26 -23.25 24.27 1.35
CA PRO A 26 -24.09 25.34 0.81
C PRO A 26 -23.64 25.87 -0.56
N GLN A 27 -22.33 25.87 -0.82
CA GLN A 27 -21.76 26.29 -2.10
C GLN A 27 -22.08 25.28 -3.21
N GLU A 28 -21.80 23.99 -2.98
CA GLU A 28 -22.13 22.92 -3.93
C GLU A 28 -23.61 22.90 -4.28
N LEU A 29 -24.47 23.05 -3.27
CA LEU A 29 -25.92 23.08 -3.45
C LEU A 29 -26.33 24.29 -4.30
N SER A 30 -25.81 25.48 -4.01
CA SER A 30 -26.08 26.69 -4.78
C SER A 30 -25.71 26.54 -6.25
N ASP A 31 -24.53 26.01 -6.54
CA ASP A 31 -24.05 25.81 -7.92
C ASP A 31 -24.90 24.79 -8.68
N GLU A 32 -25.29 23.70 -8.03
CA GLU A 32 -26.16 22.69 -8.64
C GLU A 32 -27.55 23.26 -8.96
N TYR A 33 -28.19 23.98 -8.04
CA TYR A 33 -29.49 24.61 -8.31
C TYR A 33 -29.40 25.69 -9.38
N ALA A 34 -28.29 26.43 -9.46
CA ALA A 34 -28.06 27.39 -10.54
C ALA A 34 -27.97 26.69 -11.91
N GLN A 35 -27.26 25.55 -11.99
CA GLN A 35 -27.17 24.74 -13.21
C GLN A 35 -28.51 24.12 -13.58
N LEU A 36 -29.24 23.58 -12.60
CA LEU A 36 -30.58 23.03 -12.79
C LEU A 36 -31.55 24.09 -13.31
N GLY A 37 -31.56 25.27 -12.69
CA GLY A 37 -32.38 26.40 -13.14
C GLY A 37 -32.06 26.81 -14.58
N ARG A 38 -30.78 26.91 -14.93
CA ARG A 38 -30.36 27.18 -16.32
C ARG A 38 -30.86 26.12 -17.29
N LYS A 39 -30.74 24.84 -16.94
CA LYS A 39 -31.21 23.72 -17.77
C LYS A 39 -32.72 23.81 -18.00
N LEU A 40 -33.51 24.00 -16.94
CA LEU A 40 -34.97 24.13 -17.02
C LEU A 40 -35.41 25.32 -17.87
N VAL A 41 -34.70 26.46 -17.77
CA VAL A 41 -34.98 27.63 -18.62
C VAL A 41 -34.73 27.32 -20.09
N LEU A 42 -33.62 26.65 -20.41
CA LEU A 42 -33.29 26.28 -21.79
C LEU A 42 -34.31 25.27 -22.36
N GLU A 43 -34.66 24.24 -21.59
CA GLU A 43 -35.69 23.25 -21.97
C GLU A 43 -37.06 23.92 -22.18
N GLY A 44 -37.45 24.82 -21.27
CA GLY A 44 -38.67 25.59 -21.40
C GLY A 44 -38.67 26.49 -22.65
N THR A 45 -37.54 27.13 -22.95
CA THR A 45 -37.39 27.98 -24.13
C THR A 45 -37.48 27.17 -25.41
N ALA A 46 -36.78 26.03 -25.48
CA ALA A 46 -36.82 25.12 -26.63
C ALA A 46 -38.25 24.62 -26.87
N ARG A 47 -38.93 24.17 -25.82
CA ARG A 47 -40.33 23.75 -25.90
C ARG A 47 -41.23 24.85 -26.44
N ARG A 48 -41.13 26.09 -25.92
CA ARG A 48 -41.93 27.22 -26.41
C ARG A 48 -41.64 27.56 -27.86
N ALA A 49 -40.39 27.46 -28.30
CA ALA A 49 -40.02 27.65 -29.69
C ALA A 49 -40.67 26.59 -30.60
N GLU A 50 -40.58 25.31 -30.23
CA GLU A 50 -41.22 24.21 -30.97
C GLU A 50 -42.75 24.34 -31.01
N GLU A 51 -43.37 24.69 -29.88
CA GLU A 51 -44.81 24.99 -29.78
C GLU A 51 -45.20 26.15 -30.74
N GLY A 52 -44.39 27.22 -30.78
CA GLY A 52 -44.58 28.35 -31.68
C GLY A 52 -44.41 27.99 -33.15
N ASP A 53 -43.40 27.19 -33.49
CA ASP A 53 -43.16 26.70 -34.85
C ASP A 53 -44.32 25.82 -35.34
N ARG A 54 -44.90 24.98 -34.48
CA ARG A 54 -46.10 24.20 -34.82
C ARG A 54 -47.31 25.09 -35.06
N LEU A 55 -47.52 26.12 -34.24
CA LEU A 55 -48.63 27.07 -34.41
C LEU A 55 -48.46 27.93 -35.67
N GLY A 56 -47.23 28.22 -36.08
CA GLY A 56 -46.92 28.99 -37.28
C GLY A 56 -47.20 28.25 -38.59
N ARG A 57 -47.30 26.90 -38.56
CA ARG A 57 -47.59 26.05 -39.73
C ARG A 57 -49.08 26.02 -40.06
N ILE A 58 -49.62 27.17 -40.46
CA ILE A 58 -51.02 27.34 -40.83
C ILE A 58 -51.43 26.56 -42.11
N GLU A 59 -50.44 26.11 -42.87
CA GLU A 59 -50.58 25.28 -44.07
C GLU A 59 -50.88 23.81 -43.77
N ASP A 60 -50.64 23.36 -42.53
CA ASP A 60 -50.92 21.98 -42.16
C ASP A 60 -52.45 21.73 -42.17
N PRO A 61 -52.91 20.57 -42.69
CA PRO A 61 -54.34 20.24 -42.77
C PRO A 61 -54.98 19.97 -41.39
N ILE A 62 -54.20 20.08 -40.31
CA ILE A 62 -54.62 19.78 -38.94
C ILE A 62 -55.42 20.98 -38.39
N PRO A 63 -56.65 20.78 -37.88
CA PRO A 63 -57.42 21.86 -37.28
C PRO A 63 -56.69 22.46 -36.07
N PHE A 64 -56.60 23.79 -36.01
CA PHE A 64 -55.96 24.53 -34.91
C PHE A 64 -56.44 24.10 -33.51
N ARG A 65 -57.74 23.77 -33.37
CA ARG A 65 -58.32 23.27 -32.11
C ARG A 65 -57.72 21.93 -31.66
N THR A 66 -57.39 21.04 -32.60
CA THR A 66 -56.76 19.76 -32.31
C THR A 66 -55.33 19.97 -31.85
N LEU A 67 -54.57 20.83 -32.53
CA LEU A 67 -53.19 21.14 -32.17
C LEU A 67 -53.07 21.70 -30.74
N ILE A 68 -53.93 22.63 -30.36
CA ILE A 68 -53.96 23.20 -29.00
C ILE A 68 -54.35 22.15 -27.95
N ALA A 69 -55.27 21.24 -28.29
CA ALA A 69 -55.68 20.16 -27.40
C ALA A 69 -54.53 19.16 -27.17
N ASP A 70 -53.82 18.78 -28.22
CA ASP A 70 -52.67 17.87 -28.15
C ASP A 70 -51.53 18.47 -27.31
N MET A 71 -51.20 19.75 -27.54
CA MET A 71 -50.20 20.47 -26.74
C MET A 71 -50.61 20.60 -25.26
N ALA A 72 -51.91 20.75 -24.99
CA ALA A 72 -52.42 20.80 -23.63
C ALA A 72 -52.32 19.42 -22.96
N GLU A 73 -52.60 18.33 -23.69
CA GLU A 73 -52.45 16.96 -23.20
C GLU A 73 -50.99 16.61 -22.91
N GLU A 74 -50.06 16.93 -23.81
CA GLU A 74 -48.61 16.75 -23.62
C GLU A 74 -48.08 17.47 -22.37
N ASN A 75 -48.63 18.65 -22.06
CA ASN A 75 -48.23 19.47 -20.92
C ASN A 75 -49.03 19.20 -19.63
N ALA A 76 -50.12 18.43 -19.70
CA ALA A 76 -51.04 18.26 -18.57
C ALA A 76 -50.43 17.43 -17.44
N TRP A 77 -49.63 16.42 -17.79
CA TRP A 77 -49.12 15.46 -16.82
C TRP A 77 -47.62 15.26 -16.96
N PRO A 78 -46.85 15.37 -15.88
CA PRO A 78 -45.47 14.91 -15.90
C PRO A 78 -45.45 13.38 -16.07
N VAL A 79 -44.68 12.89 -17.03
CA VAL A 79 -44.39 11.45 -17.13
C VAL A 79 -43.43 11.11 -15.99
N ILE A 80 -43.94 10.46 -14.95
CA ILE A 80 -43.15 10.02 -13.80
C ILE A 80 -42.80 8.55 -14.02
N ASP A 81 -41.51 8.27 -14.26
CA ASP A 81 -40.97 6.92 -14.23
C ASP A 81 -40.39 6.65 -12.82
N PHE A 82 -40.79 5.53 -12.23
CA PHE A 82 -40.32 5.13 -10.90
C PHE A 82 -39.18 4.14 -11.06
N ASN A 83 -38.01 4.50 -10.54
CA ASN A 83 -36.85 3.63 -10.52
C ASN A 83 -36.25 3.56 -9.12
N ILE A 84 -35.53 2.46 -8.84
CA ILE A 84 -34.78 2.27 -7.61
C ILE A 84 -33.34 2.68 -7.90
N ASP A 85 -32.78 3.52 -7.04
CA ASP A 85 -31.39 3.94 -7.13
C ASP A 85 -30.70 3.78 -5.77
N PHE A 86 -29.37 3.66 -5.78
CA PHE A 86 -28.58 3.45 -4.58
C PHE A 86 -27.70 4.67 -4.29
N ILE A 87 -27.63 5.03 -3.02
CA ILE A 87 -26.83 6.15 -2.51
C ILE A 87 -25.97 5.63 -1.34
N PRO A 88 -24.68 6.02 -1.25
CA PRO A 88 -23.92 6.80 -2.23
C PRO A 88 -23.50 5.94 -3.44
N LYS A 89 -23.36 6.59 -4.60
CA LYS A 89 -22.82 5.96 -5.83
C LYS A 89 -21.30 5.91 -5.81
N SER A 90 -20.68 6.84 -5.11
CA SER A 90 -19.24 6.96 -5.00
C SER A 90 -18.70 6.30 -3.74
N ARG A 91 -17.47 5.79 -3.85
CA ARG A 91 -16.72 5.24 -2.72
C ARG A 91 -15.90 6.35 -2.07
N PRO A 92 -15.72 6.32 -0.73
CA PRO A 92 -14.86 7.28 -0.05
C PRO A 92 -13.41 7.11 -0.50
N LYS A 93 -12.65 8.20 -0.54
CA LYS A 93 -11.21 8.15 -0.85
C LYS A 93 -10.47 7.82 0.43
N ILE A 94 -9.70 6.74 0.40
CA ILE A 94 -8.98 6.22 1.56
C ILE A 94 -7.49 6.32 1.26
N GLU A 95 -6.76 7.01 2.13
CA GLU A 95 -5.31 7.10 2.09
C GLU A 95 -4.74 6.58 3.40
N VAL A 96 -3.65 5.82 3.32
CA VAL A 96 -2.95 5.30 4.50
C VAL A 96 -1.55 5.91 4.52
N THR A 97 -1.26 6.67 5.56
CA THR A 97 0.02 7.36 5.72
C THR A 97 0.79 6.77 6.91
N GLY A 98 2.10 6.66 6.80
CA GLY A 98 2.97 6.18 7.87
C GLY A 98 4.27 5.68 7.28
N TYR A 99 5.36 5.69 8.06
CA TYR A 99 6.65 5.21 7.60
C TYR A 99 7.47 4.60 8.72
N LEU A 100 8.41 3.74 8.34
CA LEU A 100 9.39 3.15 9.21
C LEU A 100 10.76 3.26 8.53
N LYS A 101 11.67 4.00 9.16
CA LYS A 101 13.05 4.14 8.73
C LYS A 101 13.96 3.59 9.82
N ILE A 102 14.77 2.60 9.45
CA ILE A 102 15.73 1.97 10.37
C ILE A 102 17.13 2.13 9.82
N ASP A 103 17.98 2.85 10.55
CA ASP A 103 19.39 2.99 10.25
C ASP A 103 20.22 2.00 11.08
N TRP A 104 20.60 0.90 10.43
CA TRP A 104 21.44 -0.15 11.00
C TRP A 104 22.92 0.22 10.89
N ARG A 105 23.62 0.27 12.02
CA ARG A 105 25.08 0.33 12.05
C ARG A 105 25.60 -1.03 12.48
N LEU A 106 26.12 -1.80 11.52
CA LEU A 106 26.81 -3.06 11.78
C LEU A 106 28.15 -2.74 12.45
N GLY A 107 28.27 -3.05 13.74
CA GLY A 107 29.53 -2.98 14.46
C GLY A 107 30.37 -4.22 14.18
N GLY A 108 31.32 -4.12 13.24
CA GLY A 108 32.36 -5.13 13.06
C GLY A 108 33.46 -4.94 14.11
N ALA A 109 33.92 -6.03 14.74
CA ALA A 109 35.13 -5.99 15.54
C ALA A 109 36.35 -6.06 14.61
N VAL A 110 37.16 -5.00 14.58
CA VAL A 110 38.48 -5.04 13.93
C VAL A 110 39.47 -5.60 14.94
N THR A 111 39.82 -6.88 14.82
CA THR A 111 40.82 -7.54 15.67
C THR A 111 42.14 -7.70 14.92
N GLU A 112 43.15 -6.92 15.31
CA GLU A 112 44.54 -7.17 14.92
C GLU A 112 45.15 -8.24 15.82
N TYR A 113 45.09 -9.51 15.40
CA TYR A 113 45.79 -10.60 16.07
C TYR A 113 47.18 -10.82 15.46
N LYS A 114 48.24 -10.54 16.23
CA LYS A 114 49.62 -10.87 15.85
C LYS A 114 50.06 -12.13 16.60
N PRO A 115 50.10 -13.31 15.95
CA PRO A 115 50.54 -14.55 16.61
C PRO A 115 52.02 -14.44 17.03
N ARG A 116 52.29 -14.62 18.34
CA ARG A 116 53.66 -14.76 18.86
C ARG A 116 54.07 -16.23 18.88
N LYS A 117 55.30 -16.52 18.45
CA LYS A 117 55.90 -17.86 18.58
C LYS A 117 56.20 -18.14 20.05
N ALA A 118 55.97 -19.39 20.48
CA ALA A 118 56.35 -19.83 21.81
C ALA A 118 57.88 -19.77 21.97
N ILE A 119 58.34 -19.15 23.06
CA ILE A 119 59.75 -19.20 23.46
C ILE A 119 59.91 -20.43 24.33
N THR A 120 60.54 -21.48 23.80
CA THR A 120 60.79 -22.73 24.53
C THR A 120 62.27 -22.83 24.87
N GLN A 121 62.60 -22.94 26.15
CA GLN A 121 63.93 -23.37 26.58
C GLN A 121 63.88 -24.87 26.84
N TYR A 122 64.55 -25.64 25.97
CA TYR A 122 64.73 -27.07 26.11
C TYR A 122 66.16 -27.35 26.59
N GLN A 123 66.29 -27.98 27.76
CA GLN A 123 67.56 -28.51 28.25
C GLN A 123 67.52 -30.03 28.11
N PRO A 124 68.20 -30.62 27.12
CA PRO A 124 68.30 -32.07 27.00
C PRO A 124 69.09 -32.64 28.18
N GLY A 125 68.51 -33.61 28.89
CA GLY A 125 69.22 -34.37 29.93
C GLY A 125 70.24 -35.32 29.30
N LYS A 126 71.50 -35.26 29.77
CA LYS A 126 72.56 -36.20 29.37
C LYS A 126 72.53 -37.41 30.31
N VAL A 127 72.28 -38.60 29.78
CA VAL A 127 72.40 -39.86 30.51
C VAL A 127 73.63 -40.61 29.99
N GLU A 128 74.63 -40.79 30.83
CA GLU A 128 75.80 -41.62 30.52
C GLU A 128 75.61 -43.02 31.12
N ILE A 129 75.47 -44.02 30.27
CA ILE A 129 75.33 -45.42 30.66
C ILE A 129 76.71 -46.06 30.57
N TYR A 130 77.21 -46.63 31.67
CA TYR A 130 78.47 -47.35 31.70
C TYR A 130 78.29 -48.77 32.25
N LEU A 131 79.12 -49.69 31.75
CA LEU A 131 79.12 -51.09 32.18
C LEU A 131 79.95 -51.23 33.45
N ARG A 132 79.29 -51.45 34.60
CA ARG A 132 79.98 -51.50 35.90
C ARG A 132 80.91 -52.71 36.06
N GLN A 133 80.59 -53.85 35.47
CA GLN A 133 81.44 -55.06 35.54
C GLN A 133 81.26 -55.89 34.28
N ARG A 134 82.37 -56.12 33.57
CA ARG A 134 82.41 -57.01 32.41
C ARG A 134 82.46 -58.45 32.93
N GLY A 135 81.60 -59.33 32.41
CA GLY A 135 81.53 -60.72 32.86
C GLY A 135 82.90 -61.40 32.77
N GLN A 136 83.34 -61.97 33.88
CA GLN A 136 84.56 -62.77 34.00
C GLN A 136 84.15 -64.17 34.45
N ILE A 137 84.56 -65.19 33.71
CA ILE A 137 84.40 -66.59 34.10
C ILE A 137 85.80 -67.12 34.34
N GLN A 138 86.04 -67.65 35.54
CA GLN A 138 87.31 -68.24 35.94
C GLN A 138 87.07 -69.73 36.14
N ILE A 139 87.65 -70.55 35.27
CA ILE A 139 87.51 -72.01 35.30
C ILE A 139 88.81 -72.58 35.87
N SER A 140 88.71 -73.32 36.96
CA SER A 140 89.81 -74.04 37.59
C SER A 140 89.57 -75.53 37.41
N VAL A 141 90.52 -76.24 36.82
CA VAL A 141 90.51 -77.71 36.70
C VAL A 141 91.25 -78.28 37.90
N ILE A 142 90.61 -79.19 38.64
CA ILE A 142 91.22 -79.95 39.72
C ILE A 142 91.39 -81.39 39.18
N ASP A 143 92.63 -81.86 39.12
CA ASP A 143 92.97 -83.23 38.70
C ASP A 143 93.28 -84.05 39.96
N GLU A 144 92.33 -84.87 40.41
CA GLU A 144 92.53 -85.82 41.52
C GLU A 144 93.02 -87.16 40.95
N LYS A 145 94.34 -87.35 40.92
CA LYS A 145 94.95 -88.68 40.89
C LYS A 145 95.23 -89.14 42.32
N ALA A 146 94.45 -90.12 42.79
CA ALA A 146 94.85 -91.20 43.68
C ALA A 146 94.00 -92.43 43.37
#